data_AF-A0A535P5S7-F1
#
_entry.id   AF-A0A535P5S7-F1
#
_cell.length_a   1.000
_cell.length_b   1.000
_cell.length_c   1.000
_cell.angle_alpha   90.00
_cell.angle_beta   90.00
_cell.angle_gamma   90.00
#
_symmetry.space_group_name_H-M   'P 1'
#
loop_
_entity.id
_entity.type
_entity.pdbx_description
1 polymer ?
#
loop_
_entity_poly.entity_id
_entity_poly.type
_entity_poly.pdbx_seq_one_letter_code
_entity_poly.pdbx_strand_id
1 'polypeptide(L)'
;MNIIDFFIMEQKRLHSWMRADVSDLTLEEWHYKPHGKSNSIAFLVWHCVRTEDNVLRFILQQRPPLWNEGNWSERLGLPPRVQGTGMLTEEARAFHITDPGLFMQYVEAVWREYEEYLAGITDGGAALSERTVTVKPVGSMPALQAIGQVCITHCSIHLGEISCMLGELGKQGLPL
;
A
#
# COMPACT_ATOMS: atom_id res chain seq x y z
N MET A 1 -6.29 -1.38 25.19
CA MET A 1 -5.84 -1.21 23.80
C MET A 1 -4.82 -0.09 23.78
N ASN A 2 -3.56 -0.41 23.50
CA ASN A 2 -2.52 0.58 23.23
C ASN A 2 -2.54 0.98 21.73
N ILE A 3 -1.65 1.88 21.31
CA ILE A 3 -1.60 2.36 19.91
C ILE A 3 -1.21 1.26 18.90
N ILE A 4 -0.37 0.31 19.30
CA ILE A 4 0.02 -0.83 18.46
C ILE A 4 -1.16 -1.77 18.26
N ASP A 5 -1.94 -2.05 19.31
CA ASP A 5 -3.17 -2.85 19.20
C ASP A 5 -4.14 -2.20 18.18
N PHE A 6 -4.26 -0.87 18.22
CA PHE A 6 -5.07 -0.11 17.26
C PHE A 6 -4.50 -0.20 15.84
N PHE A 7 -3.19 -0.04 15.65
CA PHE A 7 -2.56 -0.19 14.33
C PHE A 7 -2.73 -1.59 13.74
N ILE A 8 -2.59 -2.65 14.56
CA ILE A 8 -2.84 -4.03 14.11
C ILE A 8 -4.28 -4.18 13.61
N MET A 9 -5.25 -3.66 14.37
CA MET A 9 -6.67 -3.72 14.00
C MET A 9 -6.94 -2.98 12.68
N GLU A 10 -6.47 -1.73 12.57
CA GLU A 10 -6.72 -0.89 11.40
C GLU A 10 -6.00 -1.39 10.15
N GLN A 11 -4.79 -1.91 10.29
CA GLN A 11 -4.05 -2.45 9.16
C GLN A 11 -4.68 -3.74 8.63
N LYS A 12 -5.10 -4.64 9.52
CA LYS A 12 -5.87 -5.83 9.11
C LYS A 12 -7.16 -5.46 8.40
N ARG A 13 -7.86 -4.43 8.90
CA ARG A 13 -9.08 -3.92 8.27
C ARG A 13 -8.81 -3.38 6.86
N LEU A 14 -7.80 -2.52 6.71
CA LEU A 14 -7.35 -1.96 5.43
C LEU A 14 -6.99 -3.08 4.44
N HIS A 15 -6.16 -4.05 4.83
CA HIS A 15 -5.74 -5.16 3.97
C HIS A 15 -6.92 -6.07 3.61
N SER A 16 -7.80 -6.36 4.56
CA SER A 16 -9.01 -7.16 4.31
C SER A 16 -9.93 -6.50 3.30
N TRP A 17 -10.18 -5.20 3.41
CA TRP A 17 -11.04 -4.47 2.48
C TRP A 17 -10.40 -4.32 1.11
N MET A 18 -9.12 -3.94 1.05
CA MET A 18 -8.41 -3.85 -0.23
C MET A 18 -8.39 -5.19 -0.97
N ARG A 19 -8.21 -6.31 -0.25
CA ARG A 19 -8.30 -7.66 -0.83
C ARG A 19 -9.69 -7.96 -1.39
N ALA A 20 -10.74 -7.62 -0.64
CA ALA A 20 -12.11 -7.83 -1.08
C ALA A 20 -12.42 -7.01 -2.34
N ASP A 21 -12.06 -5.73 -2.36
CA ASP A 21 -12.29 -4.78 -3.45
C ASP A 21 -11.66 -5.26 -4.78
N VAL A 22 -10.54 -5.99 -4.73
CA VAL A 22 -9.83 -6.46 -5.93
C VAL A 22 -10.04 -7.94 -6.27
N SER A 23 -10.81 -8.68 -5.45
CA SER A 23 -10.93 -10.14 -5.56
C SER A 23 -11.67 -10.64 -6.79
N ASP A 24 -12.58 -9.83 -7.33
CA ASP A 24 -13.44 -10.17 -8.48
C ASP A 24 -13.34 -9.09 -9.58
N LEU A 25 -12.12 -8.64 -9.87
CA LEU A 25 -11.85 -7.72 -10.97
C LEU A 25 -11.26 -8.46 -12.16
N THR A 26 -11.85 -8.22 -13.33
CA THR A 26 -11.22 -8.53 -14.60
C THR A 26 -9.98 -7.67 -14.82
N LEU A 27 -9.13 -8.05 -15.77
CA LEU A 27 -7.96 -7.26 -16.12
C LEU A 27 -8.35 -5.85 -16.59
N GLU A 28 -9.44 -5.70 -17.34
CA GLU A 28 -9.94 -4.39 -17.77
C GLU A 28 -10.35 -3.53 -16.57
N GLU A 29 -11.04 -4.10 -15.59
CA GLU A 29 -11.49 -3.40 -14.38
C GLU A 29 -10.30 -3.00 -13.48
N TRP A 30 -9.28 -3.84 -13.34
CA TRP A 30 -8.01 -3.47 -12.68
C TRP A 30 -7.40 -2.20 -13.28
N HIS A 31 -7.59 -1.98 -14.58
CA HIS A 31 -7.05 -0.85 -15.33
C HIS A 31 -8.08 0.24 -15.64
N TYR A 32 -9.27 0.14 -15.05
CA TYR A 32 -10.31 1.15 -15.12
C TYR A 32 -9.76 2.49 -14.62
N LYS A 33 -10.08 3.55 -15.36
CA LYS A 33 -9.66 4.92 -15.04
C LYS A 33 -10.90 5.81 -15.17
N PRO A 34 -11.33 6.45 -14.08
CA PRO A 34 -12.32 7.51 -14.15
C PRO A 34 -11.88 8.62 -15.10
N HIS A 35 -12.84 9.41 -15.55
CA HIS A 35 -12.56 10.60 -16.33
C HIS A 35 -11.62 11.57 -15.59
N GLY A 36 -10.86 12.35 -16.35
CA GLY A 36 -9.92 13.31 -15.77
C GLY A 36 -8.56 12.70 -15.46
N LYS A 37 -8.03 12.97 -14.26
CA LYS A 37 -6.64 12.68 -13.86
C LYS A 37 -6.48 11.56 -12.84
N SER A 38 -7.56 10.84 -12.53
CA SER A 38 -7.52 9.72 -11.59
C SER A 38 -6.62 8.60 -12.10
N ASN A 39 -5.93 7.92 -11.18
CA ASN A 39 -5.14 6.73 -11.49
C ASN A 39 -6.04 5.49 -11.55
N SER A 40 -5.53 4.40 -12.10
CA SER A 40 -6.25 3.12 -12.13
C SER A 40 -6.23 2.40 -10.79
N ILE A 41 -7.16 1.45 -10.60
CA ILE A 41 -7.17 0.55 -9.43
C ILE A 41 -5.81 -0.13 -9.26
N ALA A 42 -5.24 -0.66 -10.35
CA ALA A 42 -3.91 -1.27 -10.37
C ALA A 42 -2.81 -0.36 -9.84
N PHE A 43 -2.79 0.90 -10.28
CA PHE A 43 -1.80 1.86 -9.82
C PHE A 43 -1.97 2.17 -8.33
N LEU A 44 -3.21 2.36 -7.86
CA LEU A 44 -3.47 2.69 -6.45
C LEU A 44 -3.08 1.55 -5.51
N VAL A 45 -3.42 0.31 -5.83
CA VAL A 45 -3.02 -0.85 -5.02
C VAL A 45 -1.49 -1.01 -5.03
N TRP A 46 -0.86 -0.92 -6.20
CA TRP A 46 0.61 -0.95 -6.32
C TRP A 46 1.25 0.17 -5.50
N HIS A 47 0.73 1.39 -5.57
CA HIS A 47 1.23 2.53 -4.83
C HIS A 47 1.17 2.30 -3.31
N CYS A 48 0.02 1.85 -2.79
CA CYS A 48 -0.16 1.56 -1.37
C CYS A 48 0.85 0.49 -0.90
N VAL A 49 0.92 -0.64 -1.60
CA VAL A 49 1.75 -1.78 -1.18
C VAL A 49 3.25 -1.46 -1.32
N ARG A 50 3.66 -0.72 -2.36
CA ARG A 50 5.04 -0.22 -2.48
C ARG A 50 5.39 0.77 -1.37
N THR A 51 4.43 1.59 -0.95
CA THR A 51 4.60 2.52 0.18
C THR A 51 4.77 1.76 1.50
N GLU A 52 3.92 0.76 1.75
CA GLU A 52 4.04 -0.11 2.93
C GLU A 52 5.37 -0.86 2.97
N ASP A 53 5.77 -1.48 1.86
CA ASP A 53 7.05 -2.18 1.74
C ASP A 53 8.24 -1.23 2.02
N ASN A 54 8.25 -0.07 1.38
CA ASN A 54 9.32 0.92 1.57
C ASN A 54 9.37 1.45 3.01
N VAL A 55 8.22 1.80 3.61
CA VAL A 55 8.20 2.28 5.00
C VAL A 55 8.64 1.17 5.94
N LEU A 56 8.12 -0.04 5.81
CA LEU A 56 8.46 -1.16 6.68
C LEU A 56 9.92 -1.57 6.57
N ARG A 57 10.34 -2.03 5.39
CA ARG A 57 11.66 -2.63 5.19
C ARG A 57 12.73 -1.56 5.21
N PHE A 58 12.60 -0.53 4.37
CA PHE A 58 13.68 0.42 4.18
C PHE A 58 13.75 1.44 5.32
N ILE A 59 12.62 2.01 5.75
CA ILE A 59 12.63 3.09 6.74
C ILE A 59 12.68 2.55 8.17
N LEU A 60 11.82 1.58 8.52
CA LEU A 60 11.70 1.10 9.90
C LEU A 60 12.72 0.02 10.24
N GLN A 61 13.02 -0.90 9.31
CA GLN A 61 13.94 -2.02 9.52
C GLN A 61 15.34 -1.80 8.93
N GLN A 62 15.56 -0.76 8.11
CA GLN A 62 16.83 -0.49 7.42
C GLN A 62 17.31 -1.66 6.54
N ARG A 63 16.36 -2.35 5.88
CA ARG A 63 16.58 -3.48 4.96
C ARG A 63 16.12 -3.11 3.55
N PRO A 64 16.64 -3.79 2.50
CA PRO A 64 16.07 -3.66 1.16
C PRO A 64 14.56 -4.00 1.17
N PRO A 65 13.71 -3.22 0.47
CA PRO A 65 12.31 -3.58 0.26
C PRO A 65 12.16 -4.98 -0.33
N LEU A 66 11.09 -5.68 0.03
CA LEU A 66 10.76 -6.99 -0.56
C LEU A 66 10.73 -6.91 -2.08
N TRP A 67 10.24 -5.80 -2.63
CA TRP A 67 10.25 -5.54 -4.07
C TRP A 67 11.61 -5.79 -4.73
N ASN A 68 12.68 -5.36 -4.06
CA ASN A 68 14.04 -5.51 -4.54
C ASN A 68 14.63 -6.87 -4.18
N GLU A 69 14.43 -7.33 -2.93
CA GLU A 69 14.97 -8.62 -2.47
C GLU A 69 14.36 -9.82 -3.22
N GLY A 70 13.08 -9.72 -3.59
CA GLY A 70 12.33 -10.75 -4.31
C GLY A 70 12.29 -10.62 -5.83
N ASN A 71 13.06 -9.67 -6.41
CA ASN A 71 13.08 -9.36 -7.85
C ASN A 71 11.68 -9.17 -8.45
N TRP A 72 10.78 -8.52 -7.71
CA TRP A 72 9.38 -8.38 -8.12
C TRP A 72 9.22 -7.43 -9.30
N SER A 73 10.11 -6.45 -9.42
CA SER A 73 10.22 -5.58 -10.59
C SER A 73 10.35 -6.38 -11.88
N GLU A 74 11.30 -7.32 -11.92
CA GLU A 74 11.56 -8.17 -13.08
C GLU A 74 10.42 -9.16 -13.32
N ARG A 75 9.92 -9.77 -12.24
CA ARG A 75 8.82 -10.75 -12.32
C ARG A 75 7.52 -10.15 -12.85
N LEU A 76 7.24 -8.89 -12.51
CA LEU A 76 6.03 -8.17 -12.91
C LEU A 76 6.24 -7.25 -14.12
N GLY A 77 7.47 -7.09 -14.61
CA GLY A 77 7.80 -6.14 -15.67
C GLY A 77 7.54 -4.68 -15.28
N LEU A 78 7.65 -4.36 -13.98
CA LEU A 78 7.32 -3.04 -13.43
C LEU A 78 8.57 -2.25 -13.02
N PRO A 79 8.50 -0.92 -12.89
CA PRO A 79 9.66 -0.10 -12.52
C PRO A 79 10.32 -0.50 -11.18
N PRO A 80 11.67 -0.52 -11.09
CA PRO A 80 12.38 -1.10 -9.94
C PRO A 80 12.48 -0.19 -8.70
N ARG A 81 12.37 1.13 -8.88
CA ARG A 81 12.70 2.11 -7.82
C ARG A 81 11.53 2.99 -7.43
N VAL A 82 10.68 3.35 -8.37
CA VAL A 82 9.55 4.24 -8.13
C VAL A 82 8.45 3.51 -7.37
N GLN A 83 7.66 4.29 -6.65
CA GLN A 83 6.49 3.82 -5.92
C GLN A 83 5.24 4.67 -6.23
N GLY A 84 5.26 5.50 -7.28
CA GLY A 84 4.10 6.34 -7.66
C GLY A 84 4.24 7.82 -7.29
N THR A 85 4.84 8.12 -6.13
CA THR A 85 4.95 9.51 -5.66
C THR A 85 5.80 10.37 -6.60
N GLY A 86 5.20 11.43 -7.14
CA GLY A 86 5.87 12.35 -8.06
C GLY A 86 5.99 11.84 -9.51
N MET A 87 5.38 10.70 -9.86
CA MET A 87 5.30 10.26 -11.26
C MET A 87 4.44 11.23 -12.08
N LEU A 88 4.78 11.40 -13.36
CA LEU A 88 3.96 12.20 -14.26
C LEU A 88 2.60 11.53 -14.45
N THR A 89 1.53 12.33 -14.58
CA THR A 89 0.17 11.80 -14.76
C THR A 89 0.08 10.82 -15.93
N GLU A 90 0.74 11.10 -17.05
CA GLU A 90 0.75 10.19 -18.20
C GLU A 90 1.44 8.85 -17.90
N GLU A 91 2.56 8.86 -17.16
CA GLU A 91 3.26 7.64 -16.76
C GLU A 91 2.43 6.80 -15.78
N ALA A 92 1.84 7.46 -14.78
CA ALA A 92 0.97 6.79 -13.80
C ALA A 92 -0.28 6.19 -14.47
N ARG A 93 -0.83 6.86 -15.50
CA ARG A 93 -1.99 6.37 -16.24
C ARG A 93 -1.67 5.27 -17.25
N ALA A 94 -0.42 5.23 -17.74
CA ALA A 94 0.10 4.15 -18.57
C ALA A 94 0.57 2.94 -17.77
N PHE A 95 0.64 3.05 -16.44
CA PHE A 95 0.99 1.93 -15.56
C PHE A 95 0.04 0.75 -15.77
N HIS A 96 0.62 -0.43 -15.95
CA HIS A 96 -0.12 -1.63 -16.30
C HIS A 96 0.49 -2.85 -15.62
N ILE A 97 -0.37 -3.68 -15.02
CA ILE A 97 -0.05 -4.96 -14.39
C ILE A 97 -0.68 -6.02 -15.29
N THR A 98 0.15 -6.85 -15.92
CA THR A 98 -0.32 -7.91 -16.83
C THR A 98 -0.82 -9.15 -16.09
N ASP A 99 -0.32 -9.39 -14.88
CA ASP A 99 -0.68 -10.53 -14.04
C ASP A 99 -1.04 -10.07 -12.62
N PRO A 100 -2.32 -9.70 -12.38
CA PRO A 100 -2.80 -9.34 -11.05
C PRO A 100 -2.62 -10.46 -10.02
N GLY A 101 -2.67 -11.73 -10.42
CA GLY A 101 -2.49 -12.86 -9.51
C GLY A 101 -1.05 -12.93 -8.97
N LEU A 102 -0.06 -12.79 -9.85
CA LEU A 102 1.35 -12.68 -9.45
C LEU A 102 1.60 -11.43 -8.61
N PHE A 103 0.97 -10.30 -8.96
CA PHE A 103 1.07 -9.08 -8.17
C PHE A 103 0.51 -9.28 -6.76
N MET A 104 -0.65 -9.93 -6.62
CA MET A 104 -1.24 -10.22 -5.30
C MET A 104 -0.34 -11.12 -4.44
N GLN A 105 0.49 -11.99 -5.01
CA GLN A 105 1.49 -12.73 -4.21
C GLN A 105 2.52 -11.80 -3.55
N TYR A 106 2.93 -10.72 -4.23
CA TYR A 106 3.79 -9.69 -3.64
C TYR A 106 3.04 -8.91 -2.54
N VAL A 107 1.77 -8.54 -2.81
CA VAL A 107 0.92 -7.85 -1.84
C VAL A 107 0.80 -8.64 -0.54
N GLU A 108 0.45 -9.92 -0.62
CA GLU A 108 0.32 -10.80 0.55
C GLU A 108 1.66 -10.97 1.31
N ALA A 109 2.79 -10.99 0.59
CA ALA A 109 4.10 -11.08 1.24
C ALA A 109 4.43 -9.82 2.07
N VAL A 110 4.14 -8.63 1.54
CA VAL A 110 4.32 -7.35 2.25
C VAL A 110 3.39 -7.27 3.45
N TRP A 111 2.11 -7.58 3.25
CA TRP A 111 1.11 -7.51 4.32
C TRP A 111 1.42 -8.48 5.47
N ARG A 112 1.80 -9.72 5.16
CA ARG A 112 2.21 -10.69 6.20
C ARG A 112 3.39 -10.17 7.01
N GLU A 113 4.41 -9.61 6.37
CA GLU A 113 5.56 -9.10 7.09
C GLU A 113 5.23 -7.86 7.93
N TYR A 114 4.31 -7.02 7.46
CA TYR A 114 3.84 -5.88 8.23
C TYR A 114 3.07 -6.33 9.48
N GLU A 115 2.19 -7.33 9.34
CA GLU A 115 1.49 -7.94 10.48
C GLU A 115 2.47 -8.55 11.49
N GLU A 116 3.48 -9.30 11.02
CA GLU A 116 4.53 -9.89 11.86
C GLU A 116 5.34 -8.80 12.58
N TYR A 117 5.69 -7.71 11.88
CA TYR A 117 6.42 -6.59 12.48
C TYR A 117 5.62 -5.91 13.59
N LEU A 118 4.34 -5.61 13.37
CA LEU A 118 3.49 -4.99 14.38
C LEU A 118 3.27 -5.90 15.59
N ALA A 119 3.04 -7.20 15.36
CA ALA A 119 2.86 -8.18 16.44
C ALA A 119 4.13 -8.33 17.30
N GLY A 120 5.31 -8.05 16.74
CA GLY A 120 6.58 -8.08 17.47
C GLY A 120 6.85 -6.87 18.37
N ILE A 121 6.03 -5.81 18.31
CA ILE A 121 6.21 -4.61 19.13
C ILE A 121 5.55 -4.81 20.50
N THR A 122 6.36 -5.01 21.53
CA THR A 122 5.88 -5.33 22.89
C THR A 122 5.84 -4.14 23.84
N ASP A 123 6.50 -3.03 23.51
CA ASP A 123 6.62 -1.84 24.36
C ASP A 123 5.46 -0.84 24.18
N GLY A 124 4.38 -1.25 23.51
CA GLY A 124 3.24 -0.39 23.21
C GLY A 124 3.57 0.77 22.28
N GLY A 125 4.69 0.72 21.55
CA GLY A 125 5.09 1.74 20.59
C GLY A 125 5.99 2.84 21.16
N ALA A 126 6.47 2.70 22.41
CA ALA A 126 7.30 3.70 23.07
C ALA A 126 8.59 4.00 22.28
N ALA A 127 9.37 2.98 21.91
CA ALA A 127 10.59 3.15 21.12
C ALA A 127 10.32 3.78 19.74
N LEU A 128 9.18 3.45 19.11
CA LEU A 128 8.79 4.05 17.83
C LEU A 128 8.38 5.51 17.96
N SER A 129 7.86 5.92 19.11
CA SER A 129 7.48 7.31 19.37
C SER A 129 8.69 8.23 19.52
N GLU A 130 9.82 7.70 20.02
CA GLU A 130 11.06 8.45 20.21
C GLU A 130 11.99 8.42 18.98
N ARG A 131 11.87 7.38 18.15
CA ARG A 131 12.71 7.20 16.96
C ARG A 131 12.24 8.10 15.81
N THR A 132 13.03 9.12 15.46
CA THR A 132 12.79 9.92 14.25
C THR A 132 13.19 9.16 12.98
N VAL A 133 12.33 9.19 11.96
CA VAL A 133 12.57 8.67 10.61
C VAL A 133 12.24 9.72 9.56
N THR A 134 12.78 9.58 8.35
CA THR A 134 12.46 10.46 7.22
C THR A 134 11.75 9.69 6.12
N VAL A 135 10.53 10.12 5.77
CA VAL A 135 9.77 9.61 4.64
C VAL A 135 9.77 10.68 3.55
N LYS A 136 10.39 10.43 2.39
CA LYS A 136 10.41 11.40 1.29
C LYS A 136 9.17 11.23 0.40
N PRO A 137 8.54 12.31 -0.07
CA PRO A 137 8.84 13.73 0.18
C PRO A 137 8.16 14.32 1.44
N VAL A 138 7.46 13.50 2.24
CA VAL A 138 6.61 13.94 3.36
C VAL A 138 7.37 14.72 4.44
N GLY A 139 8.54 14.25 4.85
CA GLY A 139 9.38 14.89 5.88
C GLY A 139 9.86 13.93 6.97
N SER A 140 10.43 14.50 8.03
CA SER A 140 10.86 13.76 9.22
C SER A 140 9.79 13.73 10.28
N MET A 141 9.59 12.58 10.93
CA MET A 141 8.55 12.33 11.93
C MET A 141 8.94 11.16 12.84
N PRO A 142 8.27 10.96 13.99
CA PRO A 142 8.36 9.72 14.74
C PRO A 142 8.02 8.50 13.89
N ALA A 143 8.72 7.39 14.09
CA ALA A 143 8.48 6.13 13.38
C ALA A 143 7.05 5.63 13.60
N LEU A 144 6.49 5.86 14.79
CA LEU A 144 5.10 5.56 15.09
C LEU A 144 4.12 6.36 14.19
N GLN A 145 4.44 7.63 13.93
CA GLN A 145 3.65 8.48 13.03
C GLN A 145 3.76 8.01 11.57
N ALA A 146 4.92 7.54 11.13
CA ALA A 146 5.08 7.00 9.78
C ALA A 146 4.12 5.82 9.53
N ILE A 147 3.97 4.90 10.50
CA ILE A 147 3.02 3.78 10.42
C ILE A 147 1.58 4.31 10.29
N GLY A 148 1.15 5.12 11.25
CA GLY A 148 -0.23 5.61 11.29
C GLY A 148 -0.60 6.49 10.09
N GLN A 149 0.23 7.47 9.77
CA GLN A 149 -0.08 8.47 8.74
C GLN A 149 0.17 7.94 7.32
N VAL A 150 1.30 7.28 7.07
CA VAL A 150 1.75 6.93 5.71
C VAL A 150 1.24 5.55 5.28
N CYS A 151 1.17 4.59 6.19
CA CYS A 151 0.75 3.23 5.86
C CYS A 151 -0.73 2.96 6.12
N ILE A 152 -1.34 3.61 7.13
CA ILE A 152 -2.76 3.39 7.45
C ILE A 152 -3.62 4.49 6.83
N THR A 153 -3.51 5.74 7.29
CA THR A 153 -4.39 6.83 6.86
C THR A 153 -4.28 7.10 5.36
N HIS A 154 -3.08 7.27 4.84
CA HIS A 154 -2.85 7.54 3.42
C HIS A 154 -3.35 6.40 2.51
N CYS A 155 -3.04 5.14 2.85
CA CYS A 155 -3.55 3.99 2.09
C CYS A 155 -5.08 3.84 2.18
N SER A 156 -5.70 4.25 3.30
CA SER A 156 -7.16 4.24 3.46
C SER A 156 -7.85 5.30 2.58
N ILE A 157 -7.18 6.42 2.29
CA ILE A 157 -7.68 7.41 1.31
C ILE A 157 -7.75 6.78 -0.08
N HIS A 158 -6.69 6.09 -0.50
CA HIS A 158 -6.67 5.38 -1.79
C HIS A 158 -7.64 4.20 -1.85
N LEU A 159 -7.90 3.51 -0.72
CA LEU A 159 -8.98 2.53 -0.65
C LEU A 159 -10.35 3.18 -0.93
N GLY A 160 -10.60 4.38 -0.41
CA GLY A 160 -11.81 5.14 -0.73
C GLY A 160 -11.92 5.49 -2.22
N GLU A 161 -10.81 5.85 -2.86
CA GLU A 161 -10.77 6.07 -4.32
C GLU A 161 -11.10 4.78 -5.09
N ILE A 162 -10.54 3.64 -4.68
CA ILE A 162 -10.83 2.32 -5.27
C ILE A 162 -12.31 1.99 -5.12
N SER A 163 -12.86 2.11 -3.92
CA SER A 163 -14.29 1.85 -3.66
C SER A 163 -15.22 2.74 -4.47
N CYS A 164 -14.86 4.00 -4.72
CA CYS A 164 -15.60 4.89 -5.61
C CYS A 164 -15.62 4.35 -7.05
N MET A 165 -14.45 3.93 -7.56
CA MET A 165 -14.31 3.33 -8.90
C MET A 165 -15.10 2.03 -9.04
N LEU A 166 -15.15 1.20 -8.00
CA LEU A 166 -15.99 0.00 -7.98
C LEU A 166 -17.47 0.35 -8.13
N GLY A 167 -17.93 1.40 -7.46
CA GLY A 167 -19.29 1.92 -7.61
C GLY A 167 -19.60 2.36 -9.05
N GLU A 168 -18.66 3.03 -9.72
CA GLU A 168 -18.81 3.42 -11.14
C GLU A 168 -18.88 2.21 -12.09
N LEU A 169 -18.20 1.11 -11.73
CA LEU A 169 -18.26 -0.18 -12.44
C LEU A 169 -19.49 -1.03 -12.09
N GLY A 170 -20.39 -0.55 -11.21
CA GLY A 170 -21.56 -1.29 -10.75
C GLY A 170 -21.22 -2.43 -9.78
N LYS A 171 -20.02 -2.44 -9.20
CA LYS A 171 -19.57 -3.38 -8.17
C LYS A 171 -19.76 -2.82 -6.77
N GLN A 172 -19.78 -3.71 -5.79
CA GLN A 172 -19.81 -3.34 -4.38
C GLN A 172 -18.41 -2.85 -3.96
N GLY A 173 -18.30 -1.58 -3.57
CA GLY A 173 -17.15 -1.06 -2.81
C GLY A 173 -17.38 -1.17 -1.30
N LEU A 174 -16.67 -0.36 -0.51
CA LEU A 174 -16.84 -0.27 0.94
C LEU A 174 -18.33 -0.21 1.36
N PRO A 175 -18.71 -0.94 2.42
CA PRO A 175 -20.07 -0.90 2.94
C PRO A 175 -20.32 0.46 3.63
N LEU A 176 -21.07 1.33 2.97
CA LEU A 176 -21.55 2.62 3.48
C LEU A 176 -23.01 2.53 3.92
#